data_AF-A0A512UCX2-F1
#
_entry.id   AF-A0A512UCX2-F1
#
_cell.length_a   1.000
_cell.length_b   1.000
_cell.length_c   1.000
_cell.angle_alpha   90.00
_cell.angle_beta   90.00
_cell.angle_gamma   90.00
#
_symmetry.space_group_name_H-M   'P 1'
#
loop_
_entity.id
_entity.type
_entity.pdbx_description
1 polymer ?
#
loop_
_entity_poly.entity_id
_entity_poly.type
_entity_poly.pdbx_seq_one_letter_code
_entity_poly.pdbx_strand_id
1 'polypeptide(L)'
;MKTTPVVSLIVAALQPEFGIGAKGKLPWRLKQEIKYFRDVTSKSREGYVNAVIMGRKTWDSIPTKFRPLPGRLNVILSRSHQNVSENGVLYSNSMDSALSTLQKPGYLYESQKIDKIFVIGGAQIYNAFVTDPRVDNLLITEINYHGDKAQFPEFDTFLKWDLSSWEKKSTDELQEFVGVEFTKGLVAEGDYKYEYTMWEKKEHF
;
A
#
# COMPACT_ATOMS: atom_id res chain seq x y z
N MET A 1 -8.32 21.33 -8.12
CA MET A 1 -8.00 19.89 -7.96
C MET A 1 -6.50 19.73 -8.11
N LYS A 2 -5.82 18.99 -7.21
CA LYS A 2 -4.39 18.66 -7.38
C LYS A 2 -4.22 18.02 -8.77
N THR A 3 -3.36 18.59 -9.60
CA THR A 3 -3.00 18.04 -10.92
C THR A 3 -2.07 16.84 -10.80
N THR A 4 -1.51 16.65 -9.62
CA THR A 4 -0.58 15.59 -9.25
C THR A 4 -1.33 14.38 -8.68
N PRO A 5 -0.99 13.13 -9.07
CA PRO A 5 -1.53 11.93 -8.46
C PRO A 5 -1.38 11.92 -6.93
N VAL A 6 -2.45 11.48 -6.24
CA VAL A 6 -2.45 11.25 -4.78
C VAL A 6 -1.51 10.09 -4.45
N VAL A 7 -0.73 10.21 -3.38
CA VAL A 7 0.18 9.18 -2.89
C VAL A 7 -0.33 8.61 -1.57
N SER A 8 -0.63 7.32 -1.59
CA SER A 8 -1.14 6.57 -0.45
C SER A 8 -0.16 5.49 -0.03
N LEU A 9 0.02 5.27 1.27
CA LEU A 9 0.56 4.02 1.79
C LEU A 9 -0.60 3.06 2.01
N ILE A 10 -0.50 1.81 1.57
CA ILE A 10 -1.49 0.77 1.87
C ILE A 10 -0.81 -0.42 2.51
N VAL A 11 -1.30 -0.84 3.69
CA VAL A 11 -0.66 -1.85 4.54
C VAL A 11 -1.67 -2.56 5.43
N ALA A 12 -1.48 -3.86 5.62
CA ALA A 12 -2.16 -4.63 6.64
C ALA A 12 -1.22 -4.85 7.83
N ALA A 13 -1.65 -4.50 9.04
CA ALA A 13 -0.80 -4.49 10.22
C ALA A 13 -1.52 -5.07 11.44
N LEU A 14 -0.86 -5.99 12.15
CA LEU A 14 -1.38 -6.62 13.35
C LEU A 14 -1.07 -5.79 14.59
N GLN A 15 -2.11 -5.44 15.34
CA GLN A 15 -2.07 -4.68 16.58
C GLN A 15 -1.60 -5.55 17.78
N PRO A 16 -1.03 -4.94 18.83
CA PRO A 16 -0.81 -3.49 18.99
C PRO A 16 0.51 -2.95 18.40
N GLU A 17 1.49 -3.79 18.08
CA GLU A 17 2.83 -3.35 17.62
C GLU A 17 2.90 -3.02 16.12
N PHE A 18 1.79 -3.14 15.40
CA PHE A 18 1.68 -2.96 13.94
C PHE A 18 2.63 -3.89 13.16
N GLY A 19 2.61 -5.19 13.49
CA GLY A 19 3.37 -6.23 12.81
C GLY A 19 2.88 -6.44 11.38
N ILE A 20 3.77 -6.42 10.39
CA ILE A 20 3.43 -6.46 8.95
C ILE A 20 4.06 -7.64 8.20
N GLY A 21 4.95 -8.39 8.84
CA GLY A 21 5.66 -9.46 8.17
C GLY A 21 6.55 -10.29 9.10
N ALA A 22 6.83 -11.50 8.63
CA ALA A 22 7.76 -12.43 9.26
C ALA A 22 8.48 -13.24 8.17
N LYS A 23 9.81 -13.33 8.24
CA LYS A 23 10.62 -14.16 7.33
C LYS A 23 10.31 -13.89 5.84
N GLY A 24 10.06 -12.61 5.53
CA GLY A 24 9.75 -12.13 4.17
C GLY A 24 8.33 -12.45 3.66
N LYS A 25 7.41 -12.87 4.52
CA LYS A 25 6.02 -13.22 4.15
C LYS A 25 5.03 -12.53 5.09
N LEU A 26 3.78 -12.44 4.64
CA LEU A 26 2.65 -12.13 5.52
C LEU A 26 2.43 -13.33 6.48
N PRO A 27 2.30 -13.10 7.80
CA PRO A 27 2.14 -14.18 8.77
C PRO A 27 0.68 -14.67 8.88
N TRP A 28 -0.21 -14.19 8.00
CA TRP A 28 -1.60 -14.58 7.89
C TRP A 28 -1.99 -14.88 6.44
N ARG A 29 -3.16 -15.50 6.27
CA ARG A 29 -3.81 -15.70 4.96
C ARG A 29 -5.24 -15.20 5.01
N LEU A 30 -5.41 -13.90 4.79
CA LEU A 30 -6.70 -13.21 4.83
C LEU A 30 -7.15 -12.91 3.39
N LYS A 31 -8.01 -13.76 2.84
CA LYS A 31 -8.46 -13.67 1.44
C LYS A 31 -9.28 -12.41 1.19
N GLN A 32 -10.11 -12.00 2.15
CA GLN A 32 -10.91 -10.78 2.00
C GLN A 32 -10.03 -9.53 2.07
N GLU A 33 -8.99 -9.54 2.90
CA GLU A 33 -7.96 -8.49 2.94
C GLU A 33 -7.19 -8.40 1.61
N ILE A 34 -6.71 -9.54 1.07
CA ILE A 34 -6.02 -9.58 -0.24
C ILE A 34 -6.94 -9.09 -1.36
N LYS A 35 -8.24 -9.42 -1.31
CA LYS A 35 -9.25 -8.92 -2.26
C LYS A 35 -9.37 -7.40 -2.14
N TYR A 36 -9.50 -6.86 -0.93
CA TYR A 36 -9.54 -5.43 -0.67
C TYR A 36 -8.30 -4.72 -1.23
N PHE A 37 -7.09 -5.19 -0.87
CA PHE A 37 -5.84 -4.65 -1.40
C PHE A 37 -5.81 -4.62 -2.93
N ARG A 38 -6.21 -5.73 -3.58
CA ARG A 38 -6.26 -5.82 -5.05
C ARG A 38 -7.24 -4.80 -5.63
N ASP A 39 -8.46 -4.75 -5.11
CA ASP A 39 -9.54 -3.93 -5.66
C ASP A 39 -9.21 -2.45 -5.49
N VAL A 40 -8.76 -2.02 -4.29
CA VAL A 40 -8.33 -0.64 -4.01
C VAL A 40 -7.17 -0.22 -4.91
N THR A 41 -6.13 -1.06 -5.01
CA THR A 41 -4.93 -0.69 -5.77
C THR A 41 -5.14 -0.73 -7.29
N SER A 42 -6.17 -1.41 -7.80
CA SER A 42 -6.43 -1.50 -9.25
C SER A 42 -7.56 -0.57 -9.74
N LYS A 43 -8.49 -0.17 -8.86
CA LYS A 43 -9.60 0.72 -9.22
C LYS A 43 -9.08 2.10 -9.59
N SER A 44 -9.27 2.47 -10.85
CA SER A 44 -8.89 3.77 -11.41
C SER A 44 -10.00 4.32 -12.30
N ARG A 45 -9.92 5.61 -12.61
CA ARG A 45 -10.81 6.29 -13.58
C ARG A 45 -10.56 5.79 -15.00
N GLU A 46 -11.57 5.90 -15.86
CA GLU A 46 -11.42 5.57 -17.28
C GLU A 46 -10.31 6.40 -17.94
N GLY A 47 -9.42 5.75 -18.71
CA GLY A 47 -8.24 6.37 -19.29
C GLY A 47 -7.07 6.59 -18.32
N TYR A 48 -7.19 6.12 -17.07
CA TYR A 48 -6.15 6.18 -16.06
C TYR A 48 -5.77 4.79 -15.55
N VAL A 49 -4.63 4.71 -14.87
CA VAL A 49 -4.07 3.51 -14.23
C VAL A 49 -3.45 3.89 -12.89
N ASN A 50 -3.57 3.03 -11.89
CA ASN A 50 -2.85 3.23 -10.62
C ASN A 50 -1.42 2.69 -10.71
N ALA A 51 -0.50 3.31 -9.98
CA ALA A 51 0.85 2.79 -9.78
C ALA A 51 0.99 2.13 -8.41
N VAL A 52 1.76 1.04 -8.33
CA VAL A 52 2.15 0.40 -7.07
C VAL A 52 3.67 0.42 -6.94
N ILE A 53 4.17 1.07 -5.89
CA ILE A 53 5.59 1.18 -5.57
C ILE A 53 5.94 0.20 -4.47
N MET A 54 6.96 -0.62 -4.69
CA MET A 54 7.45 -1.58 -3.71
C MET A 54 8.96 -1.72 -3.71
N GLY A 55 9.54 -2.11 -2.58
CA GLY A 55 10.95 -2.47 -2.49
C GLY A 55 11.24 -3.84 -3.09
N ARG A 56 12.50 -4.06 -3.52
CA ARG A 56 12.94 -5.34 -4.12
C ARG A 56 12.57 -6.58 -3.32
N LYS A 57 12.71 -6.56 -1.99
CA LYS A 57 12.37 -7.73 -1.15
C LYS A 57 10.87 -8.07 -1.19
N THR A 58 10.01 -7.07 -1.27
CA THR A 58 8.55 -7.25 -1.41
C THR A 58 8.22 -7.77 -2.79
N TRP A 59 8.86 -7.23 -3.83
CA TRP A 59 8.74 -7.80 -5.18
C TRP A 59 9.08 -9.29 -5.18
N ASP A 60 10.22 -9.68 -4.60
CA ASP A 60 10.67 -11.08 -4.57
C ASP A 60 9.76 -12.01 -3.77
N SER A 61 9.07 -11.51 -2.74
CA SER A 61 8.16 -12.32 -1.92
C SER A 61 6.82 -12.62 -2.60
N ILE A 62 6.42 -11.83 -3.60
CA ILE A 62 5.21 -12.09 -4.38
C ILE A 62 5.46 -13.31 -5.29
N PRO A 63 4.60 -14.34 -5.26
CA PRO A 63 4.75 -15.49 -6.15
C PRO A 63 4.82 -15.06 -7.61
N THR A 64 5.71 -15.67 -8.40
CA THR A 64 5.98 -15.29 -9.80
C THR A 64 4.71 -15.26 -10.67
N LYS A 65 3.77 -16.18 -10.44
CA LYS A 65 2.46 -16.23 -11.13
C LYS A 65 1.55 -15.03 -10.88
N PHE A 66 1.83 -14.22 -9.87
CA PHE A 66 1.08 -13.01 -9.51
C PHE A 66 1.87 -11.72 -9.81
N ARG A 67 3.07 -11.83 -10.41
CA ARG A 67 3.89 -10.71 -10.84
C ARG A 67 3.90 -10.56 -12.37
N PRO A 68 3.86 -9.34 -12.91
CA PRO A 68 3.53 -8.09 -12.21
C PRO A 68 2.09 -8.11 -11.68
N LEU A 69 1.78 -7.26 -10.70
CA LEU A 69 0.42 -7.14 -10.18
C LEU A 69 -0.50 -6.59 -11.29
N PRO A 70 -1.49 -7.36 -11.79
CA PRO A 70 -2.23 -7.00 -13.00
C PRO A 70 -3.08 -5.74 -12.83
N GLY A 71 -3.26 -4.98 -13.92
CA GLY A 71 -4.07 -3.76 -13.97
C GLY A 71 -3.44 -2.54 -13.27
N ARG A 72 -2.13 -2.59 -13.01
CA ARG A 72 -1.37 -1.57 -12.27
C ARG A 72 0.01 -1.41 -12.88
N LEU A 73 0.52 -0.18 -12.91
CA LEU A 73 1.93 0.07 -13.17
C LEU A 73 2.75 -0.38 -11.95
N ASN A 74 3.58 -1.40 -12.12
CA ASN A 74 4.43 -1.92 -11.04
C ASN A 74 5.77 -1.17 -11.03
N VAL A 75 6.13 -0.57 -9.90
CA VAL A 75 7.37 0.17 -9.71
C VAL A 75 8.22 -0.48 -8.63
N ILE A 76 9.44 -0.90 -8.97
CA ILE A 76 10.35 -1.60 -8.07
C ILE A 76 11.50 -0.70 -7.69
N LEU A 77 11.62 -0.43 -6.39
CA LEU A 77 12.74 0.31 -5.82
C LEU A 77 13.92 -0.63 -5.57
N SER A 78 15.03 -0.38 -6.26
CA SER A 78 16.27 -1.12 -6.12
C SER A 78 17.49 -0.23 -6.36
N ARG A 79 18.35 -0.08 -5.35
CA ARG A 79 19.57 0.75 -5.43
C ARG A 79 20.55 0.32 -6.52
N SER A 80 20.50 -0.94 -6.94
CA SER A 80 21.41 -1.50 -7.95
C SER A 80 20.90 -1.39 -9.38
N HIS A 81 19.67 -0.92 -9.60
CA HIS A 81 19.07 -0.84 -10.93
C HIS A 81 19.13 0.59 -11.44
N GLN A 82 19.33 0.73 -12.76
CA GLN A 82 19.09 2.00 -13.45
C GLN A 82 17.57 2.23 -13.57
N ASN A 83 17.19 3.50 -13.78
CA ASN A 83 15.80 3.84 -14.05
C ASN A 83 15.42 3.36 -15.45
N VAL A 84 14.79 2.18 -15.54
CA VAL A 84 14.46 1.52 -16.80
C VAL A 84 13.08 0.89 -16.70
N SER A 85 12.33 0.91 -17.80
CA SER A 85 11.10 0.14 -17.93
C SER A 85 11.38 -1.14 -18.70
N GLU A 86 11.04 -2.28 -18.13
CA GLU A 86 11.25 -3.60 -18.72
C GLU A 86 10.05 -4.49 -18.39
N ASN A 87 9.51 -5.21 -19.38
CA ASN A 87 8.43 -6.18 -19.21
C ASN A 87 7.20 -5.67 -18.42
N GLY A 88 6.78 -4.42 -18.65
CA GLY A 88 5.63 -3.80 -17.97
C GLY A 88 5.91 -3.38 -16.52
N VAL A 89 7.19 -3.33 -16.13
CA VAL A 89 7.65 -2.93 -14.80
C VAL A 89 8.57 -1.72 -14.94
N LEU A 90 8.45 -0.76 -14.03
CA LEU A 90 9.36 0.37 -13.91
C LEU A 90 10.34 0.11 -12.76
N TYR A 91 11.61 -0.06 -13.08
CA TYR A 91 12.66 -0.08 -12.06
C TYR A 91 13.10 1.34 -11.75
N SER A 92 13.27 1.63 -10.46
CA SER A 92 13.82 2.91 -10.03
C SER A 92 14.79 2.76 -8.86
N ASN A 93 15.81 3.62 -8.83
CA ASN A 93 16.83 3.58 -7.79
C ASN A 93 16.43 4.26 -6.47
N SER A 94 15.34 5.03 -6.48
CA SER A 94 14.88 5.85 -5.35
C SER A 94 13.41 6.19 -5.46
N MET A 95 12.77 6.48 -4.33
CA MET A 95 11.38 6.98 -4.33
C MET A 95 11.28 8.34 -5.02
N ASP A 96 12.28 9.21 -4.86
CA ASP A 96 12.28 10.54 -5.49
C ASP A 96 12.24 10.43 -7.01
N SER A 97 13.06 9.54 -7.58
CA SER A 97 13.05 9.29 -9.02
C SER A 97 11.74 8.64 -9.49
N ALA A 98 11.18 7.71 -8.71
CA ALA A 98 9.90 7.09 -9.02
C ALA A 98 8.76 8.13 -9.04
N LEU A 99 8.60 8.90 -7.97
CA LEU A 99 7.57 9.93 -7.87
C LEU A 99 7.75 11.01 -8.94
N SER A 100 8.99 11.48 -9.16
CA SER A 100 9.28 12.47 -10.22
C SER A 100 8.87 11.97 -11.60
N THR A 101 9.01 10.67 -11.88
CA THR A 101 8.57 10.07 -13.14
C THR A 101 7.05 10.00 -13.22
N LEU A 102 6.40 9.44 -12.19
CA LEU A 102 4.96 9.20 -12.18
C LEU A 102 4.12 10.48 -12.12
N GLN A 103 4.67 11.54 -11.52
CA GLN A 103 4.02 12.83 -11.36
C GLN A 103 4.37 13.81 -12.50
N LYS A 104 5.24 13.41 -13.44
CA LYS A 104 5.63 14.25 -14.57
C LYS A 104 4.42 14.55 -15.45
N PRO A 105 4.13 15.82 -15.78
CA PRO A 105 3.08 16.17 -16.72
C PRO A 105 3.25 15.44 -18.06
N GLY A 106 2.19 14.78 -18.52
CA GLY A 106 2.19 14.02 -19.77
C GLY A 106 2.83 12.64 -19.70
N TYR A 107 3.27 12.16 -18.53
CA TYR A 107 3.67 10.77 -18.38
C TYR A 107 2.48 9.84 -18.64
N LEU A 108 2.71 8.83 -19.48
CA LEU A 108 1.73 7.81 -19.84
C LEU A 108 2.34 6.42 -19.68
N TYR A 109 1.55 5.49 -19.14
CA TYR A 109 1.84 4.07 -19.13
C TYR A 109 0.76 3.37 -19.95
N GLU A 110 1.15 2.67 -21.01
CA GLU A 110 0.20 1.98 -21.92
C GLU A 110 -0.94 2.91 -22.40
N SER A 111 -0.59 4.16 -22.75
CA SER A 111 -1.53 5.22 -23.15
C SER A 111 -2.48 5.73 -22.06
N GLN A 112 -2.30 5.32 -20.80
CA GLN A 112 -3.08 5.76 -19.65
C GLN A 112 -2.31 6.74 -18.77
N LYS A 113 -3.02 7.68 -18.15
CA LYS A 113 -2.46 8.61 -17.16
C LYS A 113 -2.40 7.95 -15.78
N ILE A 114 -1.49 8.40 -14.91
CA ILE A 114 -1.46 7.92 -13.52
C ILE A 114 -2.63 8.54 -12.73
N ASP A 115 -3.44 7.70 -12.08
CA ASP A 115 -4.55 8.13 -11.22
C ASP A 115 -4.07 8.37 -9.78
N LYS A 116 -3.72 7.27 -9.10
CA LYS A 116 -3.20 7.24 -7.73
C LYS A 116 -1.91 6.42 -7.68
N ILE A 117 -1.08 6.71 -6.68
CA ILE A 117 0.18 6.01 -6.42
C ILE A 117 0.06 5.34 -5.05
N PHE A 118 0.24 4.02 -5.01
CA PHE A 118 0.21 3.25 -3.77
C PHE A 118 1.60 2.75 -3.42
N VAL A 119 2.13 3.13 -2.26
CA VAL A 119 3.30 2.49 -1.67
C VAL A 119 2.83 1.24 -0.95
N ILE A 120 3.25 0.07 -1.42
CA ILE A 120 2.80 -1.25 -0.94
C ILE A 120 3.89 -1.99 -0.16
N GLY A 121 4.93 -1.26 0.25
CA GLY A 121 5.93 -1.71 1.21
C GLY A 121 7.20 -2.28 0.61
N GLY A 122 7.97 -3.09 1.34
CA GLY A 122 7.74 -3.57 2.71
C GLY A 122 8.24 -2.60 3.78
N ALA A 123 8.54 -3.13 4.97
CA ALA A 123 8.93 -2.38 6.16
C ALA A 123 9.96 -1.27 5.93
N GLN A 124 11.01 -1.55 5.14
CA GLN A 124 12.05 -0.57 4.83
C GLN A 124 11.49 0.63 4.06
N ILE A 125 10.60 0.39 3.10
CA ILE A 125 9.98 1.45 2.29
C ILE A 125 8.93 2.16 3.14
N TYR A 126 8.04 1.42 3.79
CA TYR A 126 7.03 2.00 4.69
C TYR A 126 7.66 2.95 5.72
N ASN A 127 8.65 2.48 6.48
CA ASN A 127 9.24 3.26 7.56
C ASN A 127 10.13 4.41 7.07
N ALA A 128 10.56 4.40 5.81
CA ALA A 128 11.26 5.52 5.19
C ALA A 128 10.32 6.61 4.67
N PHE A 129 9.06 6.28 4.38
CA PHE A 129 8.13 7.18 3.68
C PHE A 129 6.86 7.51 4.47
N VAL A 130 6.59 6.84 5.58
CA VAL A 130 5.37 7.08 6.37
C VAL A 130 5.27 8.49 6.95
N THR A 131 6.37 9.23 7.08
CA THR A 131 6.36 10.65 7.47
C THR A 131 6.65 11.61 6.31
N ASP A 132 6.84 11.09 5.09
CA ASP A 132 7.22 11.90 3.94
C ASP A 132 6.10 12.87 3.56
N PRO A 133 6.36 14.19 3.40
CA PRO A 133 5.34 15.20 3.11
C PRO A 133 4.49 14.89 1.87
N ARG A 134 5.01 14.11 0.92
CA ARG A 134 4.30 13.74 -0.32
C ARG A 134 3.26 12.64 -0.12
N VAL A 135 3.29 11.90 0.99
CA VAL A 135 2.22 10.94 1.33
C VAL A 135 1.01 11.72 1.83
N ASP A 136 -0.10 11.58 1.12
CA ASP A 136 -1.37 12.24 1.45
C ASP A 136 -2.16 11.45 2.50
N ASN A 137 -2.19 10.11 2.40
CA ASN A 137 -2.94 9.25 3.32
C ASN A 137 -2.33 7.86 3.55
N LEU A 138 -2.71 7.24 4.66
CA LEU A 138 -2.43 5.84 4.98
C LEU A 138 -3.73 5.05 4.94
N LEU A 139 -3.76 3.97 4.17
CA LEU A 139 -4.81 2.96 4.17
C LEU A 139 -4.31 1.78 5.00
N ILE A 140 -4.85 1.60 6.19
CA ILE A 140 -4.39 0.58 7.14
C ILE A 140 -5.52 -0.43 7.36
N THR A 141 -5.26 -1.70 7.04
CA THR A 141 -6.06 -2.80 7.57
C THR A 141 -5.55 -3.10 8.98
N GLU A 142 -6.31 -2.69 10.00
CA GLU A 142 -5.96 -2.87 11.42
C GLU A 142 -6.39 -4.26 11.88
N ILE A 143 -5.43 -5.17 12.07
CA ILE A 143 -5.69 -6.59 12.37
C ILE A 143 -5.51 -6.89 13.85
N ASN A 144 -6.46 -7.61 14.43
CA ASN A 144 -6.39 -8.17 15.77
C ASN A 144 -6.46 -9.69 15.70
N TYR A 145 -5.63 -10.38 16.48
CA TYR A 145 -5.64 -11.84 16.59
C TYR A 145 -6.43 -12.27 17.83
N HIS A 146 -7.33 -13.22 17.63
CA HIS A 146 -8.25 -13.77 18.63
C HIS A 146 -8.16 -15.29 18.77
N GLY A 147 -7.19 -15.93 18.11
CA GLY A 147 -6.95 -17.37 18.21
C GLY A 147 -6.16 -17.75 19.46
N ASP A 148 -5.69 -19.00 19.49
CA ASP A 148 -4.87 -19.52 20.59
C ASP A 148 -3.54 -18.74 20.70
N LYS A 149 -3.20 -18.32 21.92
CA LYS A 149 -1.93 -17.64 22.25
C LYS A 149 -0.71 -18.48 21.85
N ALA A 150 -0.79 -19.81 21.92
CA ALA A 150 0.29 -20.71 21.49
C ALA A 150 0.54 -20.65 19.98
N GLN A 151 -0.43 -20.17 19.20
CA GLN A 151 -0.38 -20.02 17.75
C GLN A 151 -0.22 -18.55 17.31
N PHE A 152 0.03 -17.64 18.25
CA PHE A 152 0.23 -16.23 17.93
C PHE A 152 1.37 -16.07 16.91
N PRO A 153 1.14 -15.37 15.79
CA PRO A 153 2.14 -15.25 14.74
C PRO A 153 3.40 -14.51 15.20
N GLU A 154 4.57 -15.01 14.82
CA GLU A 154 5.82 -14.28 14.97
C GLU A 154 5.88 -13.09 14.00
N PHE A 155 6.55 -12.01 14.39
CA PHE A 155 6.81 -10.84 13.55
C PHE A 155 8.27 -10.41 13.66
N ASP A 156 8.89 -10.09 12.52
CA ASP A 156 10.23 -9.48 12.44
C ASP A 156 10.23 -8.10 11.78
N THR A 157 9.07 -7.66 11.30
CA THR A 157 8.89 -6.38 10.62
C THR A 157 7.61 -5.69 11.08
N PHE A 158 7.72 -4.38 11.30
CA PHE A 158 6.69 -3.55 11.90
C PHE A 158 6.57 -2.22 11.15
N LEU A 159 5.35 -1.69 11.06
CA LEU A 159 5.08 -0.32 10.61
C LEU A 159 5.36 0.63 11.77
N LYS A 160 6.35 1.52 11.58
CA LYS A 160 6.76 2.51 12.57
C LYS A 160 6.16 3.86 12.21
N TRP A 161 4.96 4.13 12.71
CA TRP A 161 4.25 5.37 12.48
C TRP A 161 3.81 5.98 13.81
N ASP A 162 3.71 7.30 13.82
CA ASP A 162 3.27 8.04 14.99
C ASP A 162 1.80 8.41 14.83
N LEU A 163 0.92 7.69 15.53
CA LEU A 163 -0.53 7.96 15.58
C LEU A 163 -0.85 9.42 15.89
N SER A 164 0.01 10.14 16.64
CA SER A 164 -0.25 11.52 17.00
C SER A 164 -0.20 12.48 15.80
N SER A 165 0.54 12.11 14.74
CA SER A 165 0.68 12.86 13.50
C SER A 165 -0.46 12.63 12.49
N TRP A 166 -1.35 11.68 12.76
CA TRP A 166 -2.39 11.23 11.83
C TRP A 166 -3.79 11.33 12.45
N GLU A 167 -4.77 11.63 11.63
CA GLU A 167 -6.20 11.65 11.99
C GLU A 167 -6.94 10.56 11.23
N LYS A 168 -7.71 9.75 11.95
CA LYS A 168 -8.55 8.71 11.35
C LYS A 168 -9.75 9.34 10.68
N LYS A 169 -9.95 9.02 9.41
CA LYS A 169 -11.09 9.44 8.62
C LYS A 169 -12.27 8.49 8.81
N SER A 170 -13.48 8.98 8.55
CA SER A 170 -14.69 8.15 8.65
C SER A 170 -14.68 7.02 7.61
N THR A 171 -15.44 5.96 7.86
CA THR A 171 -15.58 4.85 6.90
C THR A 171 -16.20 5.30 5.59
N ASP A 172 -17.07 6.32 5.62
CA ASP A 172 -17.69 6.87 4.41
C ASP A 172 -16.68 7.66 3.56
N GLU A 173 -15.82 8.47 4.19
CA GLU A 173 -14.71 9.14 3.50
C GLU A 173 -13.72 8.13 2.91
N LEU A 174 -13.42 7.03 3.62
CA LEU A 174 -12.61 5.94 3.07
C LEU A 174 -13.28 5.31 1.84
N GLN A 175 -14.57 4.97 1.92
CA GLN A 175 -15.31 4.36 0.81
C GLN A 175 -15.34 5.26 -0.43
N GLU A 176 -15.60 6.55 -0.24
CA GLU A 176 -15.56 7.54 -1.32
C GLU A 176 -14.15 7.63 -1.93
N PHE A 177 -13.10 7.69 -1.10
CA PHE A 177 -11.72 7.78 -1.56
C PHE A 177 -11.29 6.56 -2.39
N VAL A 178 -11.59 5.35 -1.94
CA VAL A 178 -11.16 4.12 -2.64
C VAL A 178 -12.05 3.78 -3.82
N GLY A 179 -13.33 4.18 -3.81
CA GLY A 179 -14.27 3.93 -4.90
C GLY A 179 -14.56 2.44 -5.14
N VAL A 180 -14.40 1.61 -4.10
CA VAL A 180 -14.72 0.18 -4.10
C VAL A 180 -15.55 -0.16 -2.87
N GLU A 181 -16.47 -1.11 -3.04
CA GLU A 181 -17.26 -1.64 -1.92
C GLU A 181 -16.42 -2.58 -1.05
N PHE A 182 -16.54 -2.42 0.26
CA PHE A 182 -15.96 -3.30 1.26
C PHE A 182 -16.87 -3.37 2.49
N THR A 183 -16.72 -4.42 3.31
CA THR A 183 -17.47 -4.57 4.55
C THR A 183 -17.11 -3.46 5.53
N LYS A 184 -18.09 -2.62 5.89
CA LYS A 184 -17.92 -1.58 6.91
C LYS A 184 -17.84 -2.19 8.31
N GLY A 185 -16.96 -1.66 9.15
CA GLY A 185 -16.73 -2.15 10.50
C GLY A 185 -15.86 -3.41 10.54
N LEU A 186 -16.07 -4.24 11.56
CA LEU A 186 -15.21 -5.37 11.88
C LEU A 186 -15.49 -6.58 10.99
N VAL A 187 -14.48 -7.02 10.24
CA VAL A 187 -14.49 -8.25 9.45
C VAL A 187 -13.84 -9.36 10.25
N ALA A 188 -14.49 -10.53 10.35
CA ALA A 188 -13.91 -11.72 10.93
C ALA A 188 -13.46 -12.69 9.82
N GLU A 189 -12.22 -13.17 9.88
CA GLU A 189 -11.70 -14.21 8.99
C GLU A 189 -10.75 -15.14 9.76
N GLY A 190 -11.24 -16.33 10.10
CA GLY A 190 -10.52 -17.29 10.95
C GLY A 190 -10.28 -16.71 12.35
N ASP A 191 -9.04 -16.80 12.81
CA ASP A 191 -8.59 -16.29 14.11
C ASP A 191 -8.35 -14.78 14.13
N TYR A 192 -8.66 -14.07 13.05
CA TYR A 192 -8.40 -12.64 12.91
C TYR A 192 -9.71 -11.86 12.82
N LYS A 193 -9.71 -10.69 13.45
CA LYS A 193 -10.71 -9.64 13.25
C LYS A 193 -10.01 -8.37 12.82
N TYR A 194 -10.53 -7.67 11.84
CA TYR A 194 -9.87 -6.48 11.32
C TYR A 194 -10.86 -5.48 10.74
N GLU A 195 -10.41 -4.24 10.61
CA GLU A 195 -11.16 -3.17 9.96
C GLU A 195 -10.29 -2.44 8.94
N TYR A 196 -10.93 -1.91 7.90
CA TYR A 196 -10.28 -1.07 6.91
C TYR A 196 -10.36 0.38 7.34
N THR A 197 -9.23 1.07 7.38
CA THR A 197 -9.14 2.44 7.89
C THR A 197 -8.36 3.33 6.93
N MET A 198 -8.71 4.62 6.93
CA MET A 198 -7.96 5.66 6.23
C MET A 198 -7.52 6.71 7.24
N TRP A 199 -6.29 7.17 7.10
CA TRP A 199 -5.69 8.19 7.95
C TRP A 199 -5.10 9.28 7.08
N GLU A 200 -5.31 10.54 7.46
CA GLU A 200 -4.70 11.71 6.83
C GLU A 200 -3.81 12.44 7.83
N LYS A 201 -2.81 13.19 7.35
CA LYS A 201 -1.96 13.96 8.25
C LYS A 201 -2.78 15.03 8.93
N LYS A 202 -2.56 15.21 10.24
CA LYS A 202 -3.10 16.38 10.93
C LYS A 202 -2.48 17.63 10.34
N GLU A 203 -3.29 18.61 9.98
CA GLU A 203 -2.78 19.95 9.71
C GLU A 203 -2.15 20.49 11.00
N HIS A 204 -0.86 20.79 10.95
CA HIS A 204 -0.20 21.50 12.06
C HIS A 204 -0.59 22.97 11.94
N PHE A 205 -1.46 23.45 12.84
CA PHE A 205 -1.76 24.87 13.03
C PHE A 205 -0.63 25.57 13.79
#